data_AF-A0A7R9HC84-F1
#
_entry.id   AF-A0A7R9HC84-F1
#
_cell.length_a   1.000
_cell.length_b   1.000
_cell.length_c   1.000
_cell.angle_alpha   90.00
_cell.angle_beta   90.00
_cell.angle_gamma   90.00
#
_symmetry.space_group_name_H-M   'P 1'
#
loop_
_entity.id
_entity.type
_entity.pdbx_description
1 polymer ?
#
loop_
_entity_poly.entity_id
_entity_poly.type
_entity_poly.pdbx_seq_one_letter_code
_entity_poly.pdbx_strand_id
1 'polypeptide(L)'
;MSSFREFSVPTSVIRNETASDAHPEAFSPLGEPRYATKGQSSASAMDRRGVMFYNLVTRDSVGCWNSNQPGGYIPALQGVVAHSNVTLVFPNDLKIDHERRQSVWVLSNRLPVYLYSDLDPKEYNFRIMTAFVDEAAQGTVCDPNFMYVPSAEEHNIGSRLNCPF
;
A
#
# COMPACT_ATOMS: atom_id res chain seq x y z
N MET A 1 14.56 2.01 -2.92
CA MET A 1 13.92 3.32 -2.66
C MET A 1 12.61 3.07 -1.93
N SER A 2 12.22 3.92 -0.99
CA SER A 2 10.94 3.79 -0.27
C SER A 2 10.32 5.17 -0.05
N SER A 3 8.99 5.28 -0.13
CA SER A 3 8.24 6.54 0.05
C SER A 3 7.04 6.35 0.98
N PHE A 4 6.65 7.42 1.67
CA PHE A 4 5.47 7.47 2.54
C PHE A 4 4.23 8.08 1.87
N ARG A 5 4.37 8.59 0.64
CA ARG A 5 3.29 9.12 -0.19
C ARG A 5 3.06 8.24 -1.41
N GLU A 6 1.85 8.33 -1.95
CA GLU A 6 1.45 7.69 -3.19
C GLU A 6 1.10 8.78 -4.22
N PHE A 7 1.16 8.44 -5.51
CA PHE A 7 0.82 9.35 -6.60
C PHE A 7 -0.20 8.69 -7.53
N SER A 8 -1.04 9.51 -8.14
CA SER A 8 -2.01 9.09 -9.14
C SER A 8 -1.73 9.80 -10.46
N VAL A 9 -1.83 9.05 -11.55
CA VAL A 9 -1.70 9.57 -12.91
C VAL A 9 -2.69 8.83 -13.83
N PRO A 10 -3.43 9.53 -14.70
CA PRO A 10 -4.29 8.88 -15.68
C PRO A 10 -3.48 7.99 -16.62
N THR A 11 -3.99 6.79 -16.93
CA THR A 11 -3.30 5.86 -17.82
C THR A 11 -3.14 6.40 -19.25
N SER A 12 -3.99 7.34 -19.66
CA SER A 12 -3.88 8.03 -20.96
C SER A 12 -2.60 8.85 -21.09
N VAL A 13 -2.10 9.41 -19.99
CA VAL A 13 -0.85 10.20 -19.95
C VAL A 13 0.36 9.28 -20.05
N ILE A 14 0.45 8.25 -19.20
CA ILE A 14 1.63 7.35 -19.20
C ILE A 14 1.73 6.43 -20.42
N ARG A 15 0.64 6.26 -21.18
CA ARG A 15 0.64 5.48 -22.45
C ARG A 15 1.07 6.32 -23.66
N ASN A 16 1.23 7.63 -23.51
CA ASN A 16 1.63 8.54 -24.57
C ASN A 16 2.83 9.37 -24.11
N GLU A 17 4.01 9.06 -24.62
CA GLU A 17 5.28 9.73 -24.27
C GLU A 17 5.18 11.26 -24.38
N THR A 18 4.62 11.77 -25.48
CA THR A 18 4.45 13.21 -25.68
C THR A 18 3.55 13.85 -24.63
N ALA A 19 2.48 13.16 -24.23
CA ALA A 19 1.59 13.65 -23.18
C ALA A 19 2.25 13.60 -21.79
N SER A 20 3.06 12.57 -21.52
CA SER A 20 3.81 12.44 -20.26
C SER A 20 4.83 13.57 -20.09
N ASP A 21 5.51 13.96 -21.15
CA ASP A 21 6.49 15.06 -21.12
C ASP A 21 5.80 16.43 -21.04
N ALA A 22 4.67 16.59 -21.71
CA ALA A 22 3.92 17.85 -21.73
C ALA A 22 3.13 18.13 -20.45
N HIS A 23 2.74 17.09 -19.71
CA HIS A 23 1.84 17.19 -18.55
C HIS A 23 2.43 16.61 -17.26
N PRO A 24 3.59 17.11 -16.76
CA PRO A 24 4.16 16.66 -15.50
C PRO A 24 3.21 16.89 -14.30
N GLU A 25 2.31 17.86 -14.38
CA GLU A 25 1.27 18.14 -13.38
C GLU A 25 0.22 17.03 -13.24
N ALA A 26 0.09 16.15 -14.24
CA ALA A 26 -0.81 15.00 -14.18
C ALA A 26 -0.39 13.97 -13.12
N PHE A 27 0.88 14.00 -12.69
CA PHE A 27 1.41 13.21 -11.58
C PHE A 27 1.11 13.93 -10.27
N SER A 28 -0.03 13.64 -9.69
CA SER A 28 -0.51 14.32 -8.49
C SER A 28 -0.37 13.42 -7.25
N PRO A 29 -0.05 13.98 -6.07
CA PRO A 29 -0.10 13.22 -4.82
C PRO A 29 -1.49 12.63 -4.59
N LEU A 30 -1.55 11.33 -4.33
CA LEU A 30 -2.78 10.64 -3.97
C LEU A 30 -3.03 10.87 -2.47
N GLY A 31 -3.88 11.86 -2.18
CA GLY A 31 -4.32 12.20 -0.82
C GLY A 31 -3.18 12.51 0.17
N GLU A 32 -3.34 12.02 1.39
CA GLU A 32 -2.45 12.28 2.52
C GLU A 32 -1.32 11.24 2.66
N PRO A 33 -0.23 11.55 3.38
CA PRO A 33 0.74 10.55 3.83
C PRO A 33 0.09 9.31 4.48
N ARG A 34 0.56 8.09 4.18
CA ARG A 34 0.00 6.84 4.75
C ARG A 34 -0.09 6.85 6.27
N TYR A 35 0.97 7.33 6.92
CA TYR A 35 1.09 7.38 8.37
C TYR A 35 1.85 8.65 8.76
N ALA A 36 1.59 9.17 9.97
CA ALA A 36 2.34 10.30 10.51
C ALA A 36 3.84 10.01 10.62
N THR A 37 4.22 8.77 10.97
CA THR A 37 5.61 8.31 11.02
C THR A 37 5.73 6.87 10.54
N LYS A 38 6.94 6.47 10.09
CA LYS A 38 7.27 5.09 9.69
C LYS A 38 6.32 4.50 8.63
N GLY A 39 5.82 5.34 7.71
CA GLY A 39 4.91 4.93 6.63
C GLY A 39 5.59 4.56 5.31
N GLN A 40 6.90 4.33 5.33
CA GLN A 40 7.68 4.07 4.12
C GLN A 40 7.30 2.72 3.50
N SER A 41 6.91 2.75 2.23
CA SER A 41 6.62 1.56 1.43
C SER A 41 7.77 1.22 0.49
N SER A 42 8.16 -0.06 0.39
CA SER A 42 9.15 -0.53 -0.60
C SER A 42 8.54 -0.97 -1.92
N ALA A 43 7.40 -1.66 -1.86
CA ALA A 43 6.68 -2.21 -3.01
C ALA A 43 5.19 -2.18 -2.72
N SER A 44 4.39 -2.02 -3.77
CA SER A 44 2.94 -2.07 -3.71
C SER A 44 2.38 -2.78 -4.95
N ALA A 45 1.20 -3.36 -4.82
CA ALA A 45 0.41 -3.90 -5.92
C ALA A 45 -1.08 -3.81 -5.58
N MET A 46 -1.93 -3.75 -6.61
CA MET A 46 -3.38 -3.63 -6.46
C MET A 46 -4.09 -4.83 -7.09
N ASP A 47 -5.09 -5.38 -6.39
CA ASP A 47 -5.94 -6.44 -6.91
C ASP A 47 -6.97 -5.92 -7.92
N ARG A 48 -7.67 -6.82 -8.61
CA ARG A 48 -8.69 -6.42 -9.60
C ARG A 48 -9.90 -5.72 -8.99
N ARG A 49 -10.08 -5.76 -7.67
CA ARG A 49 -11.19 -5.11 -6.96
C ARG A 49 -10.80 -3.73 -6.41
N GLY A 50 -9.55 -3.30 -6.57
CA GLY A 50 -9.08 -1.98 -6.12
C GLY A 50 -8.45 -1.97 -4.72
N VAL A 51 -8.20 -3.14 -4.12
CA VAL A 51 -7.46 -3.24 -2.86
C VAL A 51 -5.96 -3.24 -3.17
N MET A 52 -5.29 -2.17 -2.77
CA MET A 52 -3.84 -2.05 -2.80
C MET A 52 -3.23 -2.68 -1.54
N PHE A 53 -2.18 -3.47 -1.72
CA PHE A 53 -1.30 -3.95 -0.65
C PHE A 53 0.08 -3.35 -0.80
N TYR A 54 0.77 -3.11 0.31
CA TYR A 54 2.10 -2.50 0.29
C TYR A 54 2.96 -2.93 1.49
N ASN A 55 4.27 -2.95 1.28
CA ASN A 55 5.23 -3.41 2.29
C ASN A 55 5.71 -2.27 3.20
N LEU A 56 5.49 -2.36 4.51
CA LEU A 56 5.93 -1.37 5.49
C LEU A 56 7.27 -1.78 6.13
N VAL A 57 8.37 -1.43 5.46
CA VAL A 57 9.74 -1.83 5.86
C VAL A 57 10.21 -1.31 7.22
N THR A 58 9.57 -0.26 7.75
CA THR A 58 9.92 0.32 9.07
C THR A 58 9.00 -0.14 10.19
N ARG A 59 8.06 -1.04 9.89
CA ARG A 59 7.03 -1.53 10.82
C ARG A 59 6.88 -3.05 10.80
N ASP A 60 7.77 -3.76 10.12
CA ASP A 60 7.73 -5.21 9.95
C ASP A 60 6.35 -5.75 9.55
N SER A 61 5.70 -5.06 8.60
CA SER A 61 4.28 -5.26 8.30
C SER A 61 3.96 -5.19 6.81
N VAL A 62 2.81 -5.75 6.44
CA VAL A 62 2.15 -5.53 5.15
C VAL A 62 0.89 -4.71 5.42
N GLY A 63 0.78 -3.57 4.77
CA GLY A 63 -0.39 -2.70 4.83
C GLY A 63 -1.33 -2.89 3.66
N CYS A 64 -2.52 -2.32 3.77
CA CYS A 64 -3.52 -2.31 2.71
C CYS A 64 -4.27 -0.97 2.64
N TRP A 65 -4.87 -0.70 1.49
CA TRP A 65 -5.80 0.41 1.27
C TRP A 65 -6.81 0.02 0.19
N ASN A 66 -8.08 0.35 0.36
CA ASN A 66 -9.13 0.10 -0.63
C ASN A 66 -9.46 1.40 -1.39
N SER A 67 -9.21 1.42 -2.69
CA SER A 67 -9.41 2.60 -3.54
C SER A 67 -10.87 3.00 -3.73
N ASN A 68 -11.81 2.10 -3.42
CA ASN A 68 -13.24 2.38 -3.52
C ASN A 68 -13.80 3.07 -2.26
N GLN A 69 -12.98 3.30 -1.23
CA GLN A 69 -13.45 3.99 -0.04
C GLN A 69 -13.74 5.47 -0.34
N PRO A 70 -14.92 6.00 0.06
CA PRO A 70 -15.31 7.37 -0.27
C PRO A 70 -14.43 8.44 0.39
N GLY A 71 -13.77 8.11 1.51
CA GLY A 71 -12.82 9.01 2.18
C GLY A 71 -11.47 9.15 1.47
N GLY A 72 -11.27 8.46 0.34
CA GLY A 72 -10.05 8.54 -0.46
C GLY A 72 -8.82 7.96 0.24
N TYR A 73 -7.66 8.57 -0.02
CA TYR A 73 -6.38 8.12 0.49
C TYR A 73 -5.97 8.92 1.73
N ILE A 74 -6.40 8.46 2.91
CA ILE A 74 -6.14 9.09 4.21
C ILE A 74 -5.60 8.08 5.24
N PRO A 75 -4.88 8.52 6.29
CA PRO A 75 -4.31 7.63 7.31
C PRO A 75 -5.34 6.71 7.98
N ALA A 76 -6.56 7.20 8.22
CA ALA A 76 -7.62 6.45 8.89
C ALA A 76 -8.13 5.25 8.07
N LEU A 77 -7.90 5.25 6.76
CA LEU A 77 -8.31 4.19 5.83
C LEU A 77 -7.14 3.30 5.38
N GLN A 78 -6.01 3.38 6.07
CA GLN A 78 -4.88 2.48 5.90
C GLN A 78 -4.97 1.32 6.90
N GLY A 79 -4.97 0.09 6.40
CA GLY A 79 -4.99 -1.12 7.22
C GLY A 79 -3.62 -1.78 7.34
N VAL A 80 -3.51 -2.73 8.27
CA VAL A 80 -2.39 -3.68 8.39
C VAL A 80 -2.96 -5.09 8.33
N VAL A 81 -2.49 -5.89 7.37
CA VAL A 81 -2.98 -7.26 7.13
C VAL A 81 -2.06 -8.33 7.71
N ALA A 82 -0.79 -7.99 7.92
CA ALA A 82 0.19 -8.88 8.54
C ALA A 82 1.25 -8.05 9.28
N HIS A 83 1.68 -8.55 10.43
CA HIS A 83 2.77 -7.98 11.22
C HIS A 83 3.59 -9.11 11.86
N SER A 84 4.92 -9.06 11.72
CA SER A 84 5.81 -10.03 12.36
C SER A 84 7.26 -9.55 12.33
N ASN A 85 7.82 -9.27 13.50
CA ASN A 85 9.24 -8.94 13.66
C ASN A 85 10.20 -10.12 13.39
N VAL A 86 9.68 -11.32 13.09
CA VAL A 86 10.49 -12.51 12.73
C VAL A 86 10.43 -12.79 11.24
N THR A 87 9.23 -12.78 10.65
CA THR A 87 9.03 -13.17 9.25
C THR A 87 9.03 -11.98 8.29
N LEU A 88 8.66 -10.79 8.76
CA LEU A 88 8.57 -9.54 8.00
C LEU A 88 9.64 -8.53 8.42
N VAL A 89 10.86 -8.97 8.75
CA VAL A 89 11.98 -8.08 9.14
C VAL A 89 12.28 -7.01 8.08
N PHE A 90 12.25 -7.40 6.79
CA PHE A 90 12.41 -6.46 5.69
C PHE A 90 11.61 -6.94 4.48
N PRO A 91 10.29 -6.66 4.44
CA PRO A 91 9.44 -7.02 3.30
C PRO A 91 9.85 -6.14 2.13
N ASN A 92 10.58 -6.68 1.16
CA ASN A 92 11.23 -5.88 0.13
C ASN A 92 10.39 -5.79 -1.16
N ASP A 93 9.73 -6.87 -1.57
CA ASP A 93 8.90 -6.91 -2.78
C ASP A 93 7.52 -7.51 -2.50
N LEU A 94 6.56 -7.11 -3.32
CA LEU A 94 5.17 -7.54 -3.24
C LEU A 94 4.61 -7.64 -4.66
N LYS A 95 3.89 -8.73 -4.93
CA LYS A 95 3.14 -8.95 -6.17
C LYS A 95 1.75 -9.48 -5.88
N ILE A 96 0.83 -9.24 -6.79
CA ILE A 96 -0.47 -9.92 -6.81
C ILE A 96 -0.51 -10.72 -8.10
N ASP A 97 -0.89 -12.00 -8.00
CA ASP A 97 -0.96 -12.87 -9.16
C ASP A 97 -2.21 -12.58 -10.03
N HIS A 98 -2.24 -13.21 -11.20
CA HIS A 98 -3.34 -13.09 -12.16
C HIS A 98 -4.30 -14.28 -12.10
N GLU A 99 -4.28 -15.06 -11.02
CA GLU A 99 -5.19 -16.19 -10.84
C GLU A 99 -6.62 -15.71 -10.65
N ARG A 100 -7.60 -16.59 -10.94
CA ARG A 100 -9.02 -16.25 -10.79
C ARG A 100 -9.34 -15.80 -9.36
N ARG A 101 -8.76 -16.48 -8.37
CA ARG A 101 -8.73 -16.06 -6.97
C ARG A 101 -7.32 -15.54 -6.69
N GLN A 102 -7.17 -14.22 -6.64
CA GLN A 102 -5.86 -13.58 -6.58
C GLN A 102 -5.19 -13.79 -5.22
N SER A 103 -3.89 -14.05 -5.24
CA SER A 103 -3.06 -14.10 -4.04
C SER A 103 -2.07 -12.94 -4.00
N VAL A 104 -1.80 -12.44 -2.80
CA VAL A 104 -0.71 -11.50 -2.55
C VAL A 104 0.53 -12.28 -2.13
N TRP A 105 1.63 -12.03 -2.82
CA TRP A 105 2.93 -12.65 -2.63
C TRP A 105 3.89 -11.62 -2.06
N VAL A 106 4.55 -11.95 -0.95
CA VAL A 106 5.47 -11.04 -0.25
C VAL A 106 6.82 -11.72 -0.13
N LEU A 107 7.86 -11.04 -0.62
CA LEU A 107 9.24 -11.40 -0.39
C LEU A 107 9.77 -10.59 0.79
N SER A 108 10.27 -11.28 1.81
CA SER A 108 10.89 -10.69 2.98
C SER A 108 12.28 -11.25 3.17
N ASN A 109 13.22 -10.39 3.53
CA ASN A 109 14.59 -10.78 3.79
C ASN A 109 15.13 -10.09 5.04
N ARG A 110 16.44 -10.18 5.26
CA ARG A 110 17.14 -9.54 6.38
C ARG A 110 18.16 -8.51 5.93
N LEU A 111 17.81 -7.69 4.95
CA LEU A 111 18.69 -6.66 4.41
C LEU A 111 19.31 -5.76 5.49
N PRO A 112 18.58 -5.28 6.52
CA PRO A 112 19.21 -4.48 7.57
C PRO A 112 20.33 -5.24 8.30
N VAL A 113 20.15 -6.54 8.54
CA VAL A 113 21.21 -7.37 9.17
C VAL A 113 22.40 -7.48 8.23
N TYR A 114 22.17 -7.83 6.95
CA TYR A 114 23.22 -7.96 5.94
C TYR A 114 24.05 -6.69 5.73
N LEU A 115 23.45 -5.50 5.88
CA LEU A 115 24.16 -4.22 5.73
C LEU A 115 25.09 -3.90 6.89
N TYR A 116 24.82 -4.41 8.09
CA TYR A 116 25.57 -4.10 9.32
C TYR A 116 26.30 -5.30 9.93
N SER A 117 26.08 -6.51 9.43
CA SER A 117 26.67 -7.76 9.90
C SER A 117 26.53 -8.88 8.86
N ASP A 118 27.08 -10.05 9.18
CA ASP A 118 26.92 -11.25 8.37
C ASP A 118 25.57 -11.93 8.66
N LEU A 119 25.01 -12.57 7.64
CA LEU A 119 23.81 -13.40 7.81
C LEU A 119 24.22 -14.77 8.40
N ASP A 120 23.52 -15.23 9.44
CA ASP A 120 23.71 -16.59 9.95
C ASP A 120 23.12 -17.61 8.94
N PRO A 121 23.95 -18.48 8.34
CA PRO A 121 23.47 -19.49 7.40
C PRO A 121 22.57 -20.56 8.04
N LYS A 122 22.52 -20.64 9.37
CA LYS A 122 21.64 -21.56 10.12
C LYS A 122 20.23 -21.01 10.29
N GLU A 123 19.99 -19.73 9.99
CA GLU A 123 18.67 -19.11 10.10
C GLU A 123 18.00 -18.91 8.73
N TYR A 124 16.66 -18.84 8.75
CA TYR A 124 15.89 -18.47 7.56
C TYR A 124 16.02 -16.97 7.27
N ASN A 125 16.93 -16.62 6.36
CA ASN A 125 17.23 -15.24 5.99
C ASN A 125 16.32 -14.65 4.91
N PHE A 126 15.66 -15.51 4.12
CA PHE A 126 14.77 -15.14 3.02
C PHE A 126 13.46 -15.92 3.15
N ARG A 127 12.32 -15.25 2.91
CA ARG A 127 10.98 -15.84 3.00
C ARG A 127 10.13 -15.35 1.85
N ILE A 128 9.42 -16.27 1.21
CA ILE A 128 8.30 -15.98 0.32
C ILE A 128 7.04 -16.40 1.07
N MET A 129 6.13 -15.46 1.25
CA MET A 129 4.85 -15.68 1.94
C MET A 129 3.71 -15.35 0.99
N THR A 130 2.58 -16.02 1.16
CA THR A 130 1.40 -15.80 0.33
C THR A 130 0.14 -15.90 1.17
N ALA A 131 -0.88 -15.16 0.75
CA ALA A 131 -2.24 -15.25 1.27
C ALA A 131 -3.22 -14.88 0.14
N PHE A 132 -4.43 -15.41 0.18
CA PHE A 132 -5.46 -14.94 -0.73
C PHE A 132 -5.84 -13.49 -0.39
N VAL A 133 -6.04 -12.66 -1.41
CA VAL A 133 -6.32 -11.23 -1.24
C VAL A 133 -7.62 -10.98 -0.46
N ASP A 134 -8.65 -11.81 -0.71
CA ASP A 134 -9.93 -11.75 0.00
C ASP A 134 -9.78 -12.07 1.48
N GLU A 135 -9.02 -13.10 1.83
CA GLU A 135 -8.73 -13.48 3.22
C GLU A 135 -7.85 -12.43 3.92
N ALA A 136 -6.82 -11.92 3.24
CA ALA A 136 -5.89 -10.95 3.83
C ALA A 136 -6.55 -9.60 4.16
N ALA A 137 -7.49 -9.15 3.32
CA ALA A 137 -8.22 -7.90 3.56
C ALA A 137 -9.38 -8.06 4.55
N GLN A 138 -9.86 -9.28 4.79
CA GLN A 138 -11.06 -9.55 5.58
C GLN A 138 -10.96 -8.97 6.99
N GLY A 139 -12.01 -8.27 7.43
CA GLY A 139 -12.08 -7.70 8.78
C GLY A 139 -11.15 -6.49 9.02
N THR A 140 -10.51 -5.97 7.96
CA THR A 140 -9.76 -4.72 7.99
C THR A 140 -10.56 -3.58 7.36
N VAL A 141 -10.07 -2.34 7.48
CA VAL A 141 -10.63 -1.17 6.77
C VAL A 141 -10.54 -1.28 5.24
N CYS A 142 -9.77 -2.25 4.74
CA CYS A 142 -9.58 -2.51 3.32
C CYS A 142 -10.55 -3.56 2.76
N ASP A 143 -11.33 -4.21 3.61
CA ASP A 143 -12.34 -5.18 3.18
C ASP A 143 -13.32 -4.50 2.21
N PRO A 144 -13.58 -5.05 1.02
CA PRO A 144 -14.57 -4.51 0.09
C PRO A 144 -15.98 -4.37 0.68
N ASN A 145 -16.31 -5.12 1.74
CA ASN A 145 -17.60 -5.04 2.43
C ASN A 145 -17.61 -3.99 3.56
N PHE A 146 -16.44 -3.45 3.93
CA PHE A 146 -16.34 -2.36 4.90
C PHE A 146 -16.57 -1.03 4.17
N MET A 147 -17.55 -0.24 4.61
CA MET A 147 -17.73 1.14 4.13
C MET A 147 -17.52 2.11 5.28
N TYR A 148 -16.57 3.04 5.11
CA TYR A 148 -16.41 4.15 6.04
C TYR A 148 -17.58 5.13 5.90
N VAL A 149 -18.30 5.37 6.99
CA VAL A 149 -19.32 6.41 7.09
C VAL A 149 -18.73 7.51 7.97
N PRO A 150 -18.40 8.70 7.41
CA PRO A 150 -17.92 9.82 8.20
C PRO A 150 -18.95 10.20 9.26
N SER A 151 -18.50 10.45 10.49
CA SER A 151 -19.38 10.99 11.53
C SER A 151 -19.80 12.43 11.17
N ALA A 152 -21.01 12.84 11.59
CA ALA A 152 -21.60 14.14 11.23
C ALA A 152 -20.74 15.37 11.60
N GLU A 153 -19.74 15.21 12.48
CA GLU A 153 -18.82 16.27 12.89
C GLU A 153 -17.74 16.58 11.84
N GLU A 154 -17.36 15.60 10.99
CA GLU A 154 -16.34 15.79 9.94
C GLU A 154 -16.91 16.50 8.69
N HIS A 155 -18.23 16.46 8.50
CA HIS A 155 -18.93 17.06 7.36
C HIS A 155 -18.83 18.60 7.33
N ASN A 156 -18.58 19.23 8.49
CA ASN A 156 -18.45 20.68 8.61
C ASN A 156 -17.04 21.21 8.28
N ILE A 157 -16.05 20.32 8.12
CA ILE A 157 -14.67 20.72 7.79
C ILE A 157 -14.41 20.52 6.28
N GLY A 158 -14.96 19.46 5.69
CA GLY A 158 -14.80 19.13 4.25
C GLY A 158 -15.53 20.05 3.28
N SER A 159 -16.56 20.77 3.71
CA SER A 159 -17.33 21.71 2.87
C SER A 159 -16.55 22.98 2.46
N ARG A 160 -15.31 23.14 2.93
CA ARG A 160 -14.40 24.24 2.49
C ARG A 160 -13.39 23.85 1.41
N LEU A 161 -13.31 22.57 1.02
CA LEU A 161 -12.43 22.11 -0.05
C LEU A 161 -13.27 21.61 -1.23
N ASN A 162 -13.84 22.57 -1.96
CA ASN A 162 -14.38 22.32 -3.30
C ASN A 162 -13.22 21.95 -4.23
N CYS A 163 -12.98 20.65 -4.44
CA CYS A 163 -12.27 20.18 -5.61
C CYS A 163 -13.29 19.95 -6.74
N PRO A 164 -13.15 20.61 -7.90
CA PRO A 164 -14.01 20.36 -9.04
C PRO A 164 -13.60 19.02 -9.68
N PHE A 165 -14.59 18.16 -9.94
CA PHE A 165 -14.51 17.15 -10.99
C PHE A 165 -14.91 17.79 -12.32
#